data_AF-U4LW95-F1
#
_entry.id   AF-U4LW95-F1
#
_cell.length_a   1.000
_cell.length_b   1.000
_cell.length_c   1.000
_cell.angle_alpha   90.00
_cell.angle_beta   90.00
_cell.angle_gamma   90.00
#
_symmetry.space_group_name_H-M   'P 1'
#
loop_
_entity.id
_entity.type
_entity.pdbx_description
1 polymer ?
#
loop_
_entity_poly.entity_id
_entity_poly.type
_entity_poly.pdbx_seq_one_letter_code
_entity_poly.pdbx_strand_id
1 'polypeptide(L)' 'MPGPDFDLDSINEVYSLEFFRFSHQDIRRILPLLQLDRLVFDNRYKCAPEMAFCLILF' A
#
# COMPACT_ATOMS: atom_id res chain seq x y z
N MET A 1 -9.78 -15.70 -2.31
CA MET A 1 -8.33 -15.95 -2.14
C MET A 1 -7.78 -14.76 -1.39
N PRO A 2 -7.05 -14.93 -0.27
CA PRO A 2 -6.22 -13.84 0.20
C PRO A 2 -5.26 -13.51 -0.95
N GLY A 3 -5.28 -12.25 -1.40
CA GLY A 3 -4.30 -11.78 -2.39
C GLY A 3 -2.88 -11.97 -1.84
N PRO A 4 -1.85 -11.94 -2.69
CA PRO A 4 -0.47 -11.99 -2.20
C PRO A 4 -0.29 -10.93 -1.12
N ASP A 5 0.15 -11.35 0.06
CA ASP A 5 0.45 -10.42 1.16
C ASP A 5 1.51 -9.45 0.63
N PHE A 6 1.11 -8.20 0.41
CA PHE A 6 2.04 -7.15 0.04
C PHE A 6 2.94 -6.92 1.25
N ASP A 7 4.23 -7.17 1.08
CA ASP A 7 5.23 -6.96 2.12
C ASP A 7 6.04 -5.71 1.78
N LEU A 8 5.78 -4.61 2.49
CA LEU A 8 6.54 -3.36 2.33
C LEU A 8 8.03 -3.60 2.60
N ASP A 9 8.41 -4.51 3.49
CA ASP A 9 9.81 -4.80 3.79
C ASP A 9 10.53 -5.57 2.69
N SER A 10 9.77 -6.24 1.80
CA SER A 10 10.33 -6.90 0.62
C SER A 10 10.70 -5.91 -0.49
N ILE A 11 10.23 -4.67 -0.42
CA ILE A 11 10.50 -3.62 -1.40
C ILE A 11 11.85 -2.97 -1.10
N ASN A 12 12.62 -2.66 -2.15
CA ASN A 12 13.86 -1.91 -1.98
C ASN A 12 13.54 -0.44 -1.62
N GLU A 13 14.16 0.10 -0.57
CA GLU A 13 13.97 1.50 -0.13
C GLU A 13 14.20 2.52 -1.26
N VAL A 14 15.19 2.30 -2.13
CA VAL A 14 15.45 3.15 -3.30
C VAL A 14 14.26 3.15 -4.24
N TYR A 15 13.71 1.96 -4.51
CA TYR A 15 12.52 1.82 -5.34
C TYR A 15 11.31 2.49 -4.69
N SER A 16 11.16 2.36 -3.37
CA SER A 16 10.08 2.99 -2.62
C SER A 16 10.10 4.53 -2.73
N LEU A 17 11.29 5.13 -2.59
CA LEU A 17 11.49 6.57 -2.76
C LEU A 17 11.31 7.04 -4.20
N GLU A 18 11.74 6.25 -5.19
CA GLU A 18 11.60 6.60 -6.60
C GLU A 18 10.14 6.58 -7.07
N PHE A 19 9.38 5.56 -6.65
CA PHE A 19 8.02 5.33 -7.12
C PHE A 19 6.96 5.95 -6.21
N PHE A 20 7.00 5.67 -4.90
CA PHE A 20 6.00 6.17 -3.97
C PHE A 20 6.31 7.57 -3.45
N ARG A 21 7.55 8.05 -3.59
CA ARG A 21 8.02 9.33 -3.02
C ARG A 21 7.97 9.37 -1.48
N PHE A 22 7.85 8.22 -0.84
CA PHE A 22 7.80 8.06 0.61
C PHE A 22 8.79 7.00 1.05
N SER A 23 9.40 7.19 2.23
CA SER A 23 10.19 6.13 2.86
C SER A 23 9.26 5.04 3.41
N HIS A 24 9.82 3.86 3.70
CA HIS A 24 9.03 2.80 4.36
C HIS A 24 8.44 3.27 5.70
N GLN A 25 9.20 4.09 6.42
CA GLN A 25 8.74 4.63 7.69
C GLN A 25 7.57 5.60 7.51
N ASP A 26 7.59 6.42 6.46
CA ASP A 26 6.48 7.33 6.16
C ASP A 26 5.24 6.57 5.74
N ILE A 27 5.39 5.57 4.87
CA ILE A 27 4.28 4.71 4.44
C ILE A 27 3.62 4.06 5.65
N ARG A 28 4.40 3.45 6.56
CA ARG A 28 3.86 2.87 7.81
C ARG A 28 3.16 3.86 8.70
N ARG A 29 3.59 5.12 8.73
CA ARG A 29 2.94 6.19 9.53
C ARG A 29 1.64 6.66 8.89
N ILE A 30 1.60 6.73 7.56
CA ILE A 30 0.46 7.26 6.80
C ILE A 30 -0.64 6.21 6.66
N LEU A 31 -0.30 4.94 6.43
CA LEU A 31 -1.25 3.86 6.16
C LEU A 31 -2.41 3.77 7.17
N PRO A 32 -2.18 3.77 8.50
CA PRO A 32 -3.27 3.72 9.48
C PRO A 32 -4.21 4.93 9.43
N LEU A 33 -3.72 6.09 8.96
CA LEU A 33 -4.49 7.34 8.90
C LEU A 33 -5.45 7.35 7.70
N LEU A 34 -5.12 6.59 6.65
CA LEU A 34 -5.89 6.57 5.41
C LEU A 34 -7.12 5.66 5.46
N GLN A 35 -7.22 4.76 6.45
CA GLN A 35 -8.34 3.81 6.63
C GLN A 35 -8.66 3.03 5.35
N LEU A 36 -7.62 2.60 4.64
CA LEU A 36 -7.71 1.96 3.33
C LEU A 36 -8.39 0.59 3.38
N ASP A 37 -8.46 -0.02 4.56
CA ASP A 37 -9.23 -1.24 4.86
C ASP A 37 -10.74 -1.08 4.59
N ARG A 38 -11.22 0.17 4.56
CA ARG A 38 -12.62 0.54 4.26
C ARG A 38 -12.87 0.73 2.76
N LEU A 39 -11.83 0.83 1.95
CA LEU A 39 -11.98 0.95 0.51
C LEU A 39 -12.43 -0.39 -0.07
N VAL A 40 -13.44 -0.31 -0.93
CA VAL A 40 -13.88 -1.42 -1.76
C VAL A 40 -13.61 -1.00 -3.19
N PHE A 41 -12.65 -1.68 -3.82
CA PHE A 41 -12.31 -1.43 -5.22
C PHE A 41 -13.41 -1.98 -6.14
N ASP A 42 -13.43 -1.52 -7.39
CA ASP A 42 -14.33 -2.06 -8.41
C ASP A 42 -14.20 -3.60 -8.49
N ASN A 43 -15.32 -4.27 -8.73
CA ASN A 43 -15.50 -5.73 -8.59
C ASN A 43 -15.49 -6.27 -7.15
N ARG A 44 -15.70 -5.42 -6.14
CA ARG A 44 -15.74 -5.79 -4.70
C ARG A 44 -14.44 -6.40 -4.19
N TYR A 45 -13.33 -6.07 -4.84
CA TYR A 45 -12.02 -6.52 -4.42
C TYR A 45 -11.59 -5.78 -3.14
N LYS A 46 -11.09 -6.55 -2.16
CA LYS A 46 -10.44 -6.03 -0.96
C LYS A 46 -8.97 -6.45 -1.01
N CYS A 47 -8.07 -5.52 -0.71
CA CYS A 47 -6.64 -5.79 -0.58
C CYS A 47 -6.09 -5.21 0.72
N ALA A 48 -4.84 -5.56 1.02
CA ALA A 48 -4.10 -4.97 2.12
C ALA A 48 -3.98 -3.44 1.94
N PRO A 49 -4.00 -2.65 3.02
CA PRO A 49 -3.85 -1.19 2.97
C PRO A 49 -2.63 -0.73 2.16
N GLU A 50 -1.52 -1.46 2.25
CA GLU A 50 -0.29 -1.19 1.51
C GLU A 50 -0.53 -1.29 -0.01
N MET A 51 -1.18 -2.36 -0.46
CA MET A 51 -1.55 -2.54 -1.86
C MET A 51 -2.54 -1.48 -2.33
N ALA A 52 -3.52 -1.13 -1.48
CA ALA A 52 -4.47 -0.06 -1.75
C ALA A 52 -3.76 1.30 -1.91
N PHE A 53 -2.78 1.57 -1.07
CA PHE A 53 -1.96 2.78 -1.14
C PHE A 53 -1.18 2.86 -2.45
N CYS A 54 -0.55 1.75 -2.87
CA CYS A 54 0.10 1.67 -4.17
C CYS A 54 -0.87 1.91 -5.32
N LEU A 55 -2.06 1.30 -5.31
CA LEU A 55 -3.07 1.48 -6.36
C LEU A 55 -3.60 2.91 -6.47
N ILE A 56 -3.61 3.69 -5.39
CA ILE A 56 -4.06 5.09 -5.40
C ILE A 56 -3.00 6.01 -6.02
N LEU A 57 -1.72 5.67 -5.89
CA LEU A 57 -0.62 6.47 -6.39
C LEU A 57 -0.35 6.30 -7.90
N PHE A 58 -0.97 5.29 -8.55
CA PHE A 58 -0.84 4.99 -9.98
C PHE A 58 -2.17 5.21 -10.72
#